data_AF-A0A832AJ43-F1
#
_entry.id   AF-A0A832AJ43-F1
#
_cell.length_a   1.000
_cell.length_b   1.000
_cell.length_c   1.000
_cell.angle_alpha   90.00
_cell.angle_beta   90.00
_cell.angle_gamma   90.00
#
_symmetry.space_group_name_H-M   'P 1'
#
loop_
_entity.id
_entity.type
_entity.pdbx_description
1 polymer ?
#
loop_
_entity_poly.entity_id
_entity_poly.type
_entity_poly.pdbx_seq_one_letter_code
_entity_poly.pdbx_strand_id
1 'polypeptide(L)'
;MQPEQARSTPSQRQARRRARLRKRRRRAAALVSVLLAVTGGAVAATNLLGRADPSRSSDGTTSDASPAASSEPASARAESPTGVALDPTLFTRGSCVAFSPISGDRHETVFLDAGHGGRDPGAVGQTTGGQTIHEADETLPVELDAMELLRRDGFRVVVSRTRQTAATRPLPGDVSGGVFTVAGELREIEARDYCADIAHADALVGIYFDAGGSPQDAGSVTAYDRARPFWRRSLALATLVQRDVLATMNSHGWQIPDDGVQSDVSLGGPPLSHQGGVYHHLLLLGPAMRGYFSTPSTMPGALIEPLFITDPFEGSIAASQVGQQAIASGIAAAVASFLPG
;
A
#
# COMPACT_ATOMS: atom_id res chain seq x y z
N MET A 1 -9.36 -52.69 -34.75
CA MET A 1 -8.94 -52.24 -33.41
C MET A 1 -8.77 -50.74 -33.43
N GLN A 2 -9.72 -49.98 -32.88
CA GLN A 2 -9.53 -48.55 -32.60
C GLN A 2 -9.05 -48.40 -31.15
N PRO A 3 -8.11 -47.50 -30.85
CA PRO A 3 -7.60 -47.34 -29.49
C PRO A 3 -8.61 -46.59 -28.62
N GLU A 4 -8.80 -47.10 -27.41
CA GLU A 4 -9.70 -46.58 -26.40
C GLU A 4 -9.14 -45.26 -25.83
N GLN A 5 -9.84 -44.15 -26.07
CA GLN A 5 -9.48 -42.85 -25.50
C GLN A 5 -9.74 -42.85 -23.99
N ALA A 6 -8.67 -42.83 -23.21
CA ALA A 6 -8.73 -42.72 -21.75
C ALA A 6 -9.53 -41.49 -21.31
N ARG A 7 -10.64 -41.70 -20.60
CA ARG A 7 -11.47 -40.63 -20.04
C ARG A 7 -10.74 -39.97 -18.87
N SER A 8 -10.54 -38.65 -18.98
CA SER A 8 -9.95 -37.83 -17.91
C SER A 8 -10.73 -37.90 -16.58
N THR A 9 -9.98 -37.99 -15.48
CA THR A 9 -10.51 -38.05 -14.11
C THR A 9 -11.15 -36.73 -13.66
N PRO A 10 -12.05 -36.73 -12.66
CA PRO A 10 -12.71 -35.51 -12.16
C PRO A 10 -11.73 -34.41 -11.72
N SER A 11 -10.62 -34.79 -11.08
CA SER A 11 -9.55 -33.87 -10.66
C SER A 11 -8.85 -33.20 -11.86
N GLN A 12 -8.53 -33.96 -12.91
CA GLN A 12 -7.94 -33.41 -14.14
C GLN A 12 -8.92 -32.48 -14.88
N ARG A 13 -10.23 -32.74 -14.80
CA ARG A 13 -11.27 -31.86 -15.35
C ARG A 13 -11.38 -30.56 -14.56
N GLN A 14 -11.29 -30.59 -13.23
CA GLN A 14 -11.26 -29.39 -12.38
C GLN A 14 -10.00 -28.55 -12.61
N ALA A 15 -8.82 -29.17 -12.68
CA ALA A 15 -7.57 -28.47 -12.98
C ALA A 15 -7.59 -27.79 -14.36
N ARG A 16 -8.12 -28.48 -15.38
CA ARG A 16 -8.32 -27.90 -16.72
C ARG A 16 -9.37 -26.78 -16.73
N ARG A 17 -10.41 -26.87 -15.90
CA ARG A 17 -11.44 -25.82 -15.75
C ARG A 17 -10.85 -24.58 -15.05
N ARG A 18 -10.05 -24.75 -14.00
CA ARG A 18 -9.29 -23.67 -13.32
C ARG A 18 -8.28 -23.00 -14.26
N ALA A 19 -7.52 -23.79 -15.03
CA ALA A 19 -6.58 -23.25 -16.02
C ALA A 19 -7.27 -22.49 -17.17
N ARG A 20 -8.45 -22.94 -17.62
CA ARG A 20 -9.27 -22.24 -18.63
C ARG A 20 -9.89 -20.95 -18.09
N LEU A 21 -10.30 -20.93 -16.82
CA LEU A 21 -10.78 -19.72 -16.14
C LEU A 21 -9.65 -18.71 -15.94
N ARG A 22 -8.45 -19.14 -15.51
CA ARG A 22 -7.24 -18.30 -15.46
C ARG A 22 -6.87 -17.69 -16.82
N LYS A 23 -6.95 -18.47 -17.91
CA LYS A 23 -6.68 -17.98 -19.28
C LYS A 23 -7.76 -17.01 -19.80
N ARG A 24 -9.00 -17.11 -19.30
CA ARG A 24 -10.08 -16.14 -19.59
C ARG A 24 -9.93 -14.85 -18.76
N ARG A 25 -9.56 -14.94 -17.48
CA ARG A 25 -9.24 -13.78 -16.62
C ARG A 25 -8.12 -12.92 -17.21
N ARG A 26 -7.06 -13.55 -17.73
CA ARG A 26 -5.96 -12.85 -18.45
C ARG A 26 -6.39 -12.07 -19.71
N ARG A 27 -7.54 -12.38 -20.32
CA ARG A 27 -8.06 -11.62 -21.48
C ARG A 27 -9.01 -10.50 -21.07
N ALA A 28 -9.57 -10.55 -19.86
CA ALA A 28 -10.51 -9.54 -19.36
C ALA A 28 -9.80 -8.41 -18.58
N ALA A 29 -8.63 -8.67 -17.99
CA ALA A 29 -7.78 -7.65 -17.36
C ALA A 29 -7.19 -6.62 -18.34
N ALA A 30 -7.46 -6.75 -19.65
CA ALA A 30 -6.97 -5.83 -20.69
C ALA A 30 -7.73 -4.49 -20.77
N LEU A 31 -8.65 -4.18 -19.85
CA LEU A 31 -9.62 -3.09 -20.02
C LEU A 31 -9.81 -2.13 -18.84
N VAL A 32 -9.01 -2.22 -17.77
CA VAL A 32 -9.10 -1.22 -16.68
C VAL A 32 -7.71 -0.68 -16.37
N SER A 33 -7.28 0.25 -17.22
CA SER A 33 -6.22 1.21 -16.91
C SER A 33 -6.77 2.57 -17.34
N VAL A 34 -7.01 3.43 -16.35
CA VAL A 34 -7.37 4.86 -16.43
C VAL A 34 -7.96 5.32 -17.78
N LEU A 35 -9.29 5.29 -17.90
CA LEU A 35 -9.98 6.04 -18.95
C LEU A 35 -10.39 7.42 -18.40
N LEU A 36 -9.50 8.41 -18.52
CA LEU A 36 -9.90 9.81 -18.44
C LEU A 36 -10.36 10.26 -19.83
N ALA A 37 -11.66 10.18 -20.07
CA ALA A 37 -12.29 10.77 -21.24
C ALA A 37 -12.32 12.30 -21.07
N VAL A 38 -11.50 13.00 -21.84
CA VAL A 38 -11.63 14.45 -22.04
C VAL A 38 -12.85 14.68 -22.93
N THR A 39 -13.97 15.10 -22.35
CA THR A 39 -15.02 15.79 -23.10
C THR A 39 -15.07 17.23 -22.64
N GLY A 40 -14.52 18.11 -23.48
CA GLY A 40 -14.71 19.55 -23.36
C GLY A 40 -16.19 19.88 -23.54
N GLY A 41 -16.72 20.66 -22.59
CA GLY A 41 -18.04 21.23 -22.64
C GLY A 41 -18.05 22.52 -21.83
N ALA A 42 -17.87 23.63 -22.52
CA ALA A 42 -18.03 24.97 -21.94
C ALA A 42 -19.46 25.12 -21.41
N VAL A 43 -19.61 25.48 -20.14
CA VAL A 43 -20.84 26.05 -19.62
C VAL A 43 -20.53 27.37 -18.94
N ALA A 44 -21.28 28.37 -19.38
CA ALA A 44 -21.13 29.79 -19.14
C ALA A 44 -21.16 30.15 -17.65
N ALA A 45 -20.28 31.09 -17.29
CA ALA A 45 -20.38 31.85 -16.06
C ALA A 45 -21.55 32.84 -16.17
N THR A 46 -22.47 32.79 -15.21
CA THR A 46 -23.39 33.89 -14.92
C THR A 46 -23.20 34.36 -13.49
N ASN A 47 -22.76 35.60 -13.38
CA ASN A 47 -22.68 36.39 -12.16
C ASN A 47 -24.06 36.49 -11.49
N LEU A 48 -24.10 36.31 -10.17
CA LEU A 48 -25.04 37.08 -9.35
C LEU A 48 -24.36 37.59 -8.07
N LEU A 49 -24.40 38.92 -7.97
CA LEU A 49 -24.01 39.73 -6.83
C LEU A 49 -24.88 39.44 -5.59
N GLY A 50 -24.31 39.63 -4.40
CA GLY A 50 -25.09 39.52 -3.17
C GLY A 50 -24.40 39.85 -1.86
N ARG A 51 -23.86 41.08 -1.74
CA ARG A 51 -23.74 41.91 -0.51
C ARG A 51 -22.92 41.41 0.69
N ALA A 52 -21.84 42.14 0.93
CA ALA A 52 -21.24 42.37 2.25
C ALA A 52 -21.87 43.60 2.95
N ASP A 53 -21.48 43.77 4.22
CA ASP A 53 -21.56 44.93 5.14
C ASP A 53 -22.77 45.08 6.10
N PRO A 54 -22.62 45.80 7.25
CA PRO A 54 -21.52 45.75 8.24
C PRO A 54 -21.98 45.95 9.73
N SER A 55 -21.02 45.84 10.65
CA SER A 55 -20.90 46.58 11.94
C SER A 55 -21.90 46.34 13.10
N ARG A 56 -21.36 46.04 14.30
CA ARG A 56 -21.44 46.94 15.46
C ARG A 56 -20.46 46.57 16.57
N SER A 57 -19.65 47.55 16.92
CA SER A 57 -18.87 47.71 18.13
C SER A 57 -19.76 48.14 19.31
N SER A 58 -19.36 47.78 20.53
CA SER A 58 -19.53 48.62 21.71
C SER A 58 -18.55 48.21 22.81
N ASP A 59 -17.76 49.19 23.23
CA ASP A 59 -16.81 49.20 24.34
C ASP A 59 -17.44 48.89 25.71
N GLY A 60 -16.59 48.46 26.65
CA GLY A 60 -16.92 48.34 28.07
C GLY A 60 -15.71 47.99 28.93
N THR A 61 -14.93 49.01 29.28
CA THR A 61 -13.76 49.00 30.18
C THR A 61 -14.13 48.68 31.65
N THR A 62 -13.34 47.86 32.35
CA THR A 62 -12.62 48.17 33.63
C THR A 62 -12.41 46.97 34.59
N SER A 63 -11.24 47.05 35.25
CA SER A 63 -10.77 46.47 36.54
C SER A 63 -10.51 44.97 36.70
N ASP A 64 -9.23 44.62 36.62
CA ASP A 64 -8.38 44.21 37.76
C ASP A 64 -8.94 43.19 38.77
N ALA A 65 -8.39 41.97 38.72
CA ALA A 65 -8.10 41.14 39.89
C ALA A 65 -7.43 39.83 39.44
N SER A 66 -6.14 39.70 39.70
CA SER A 66 -5.45 38.41 39.73
C SER A 66 -5.84 37.64 41.00
N PRO A 67 -6.07 36.33 40.91
CA PRO A 67 -5.54 35.47 41.94
C PRO A 67 -4.69 34.33 41.35
N ALA A 68 -3.59 34.08 42.05
CA ALA A 68 -2.62 33.03 41.81
C ALA A 68 -3.30 31.67 41.58
N ALA A 69 -3.10 31.11 40.39
CA ALA A 69 -3.39 29.73 40.10
C ALA A 69 -2.24 28.86 40.64
N SER A 70 -2.60 28.04 41.62
CA SER A 70 -1.94 26.85 42.10
C SER A 70 -1.18 26.10 41.00
N SER A 71 0.14 25.97 41.21
CA SER A 71 1.03 25.13 40.44
C SER A 71 0.78 23.65 40.77
N GLU A 72 -0.14 23.03 40.04
CA GLU A 72 -0.07 21.58 39.87
C GLU A 72 1.14 21.24 38.98
N PRO A 73 1.93 20.22 39.31
CA PRO A 73 3.01 19.78 38.44
C PRO A 73 2.38 19.32 37.13
N ALA A 74 2.77 19.95 36.03
CA ALA A 74 2.48 19.46 34.70
C ALA A 74 3.01 18.03 34.61
N SER A 75 2.11 17.07 34.76
CA SER A 75 2.33 15.69 34.34
C SER A 75 2.81 15.78 32.91
N ALA A 76 4.09 15.50 32.69
CA ALA A 76 4.67 15.34 31.37
C ALA A 76 3.77 14.36 30.62
N ARG A 77 2.90 14.88 29.76
CA ARG A 77 2.28 14.08 28.71
C ARG A 77 3.47 13.57 27.92
N ALA A 78 3.76 12.29 28.07
CA ALA A 78 4.76 11.60 27.27
C ALA A 78 4.50 12.00 25.81
N GLU A 79 5.46 12.73 25.22
CA GLU A 79 5.42 13.04 23.80
C GLU A 79 5.30 11.69 23.09
N SER A 80 4.21 11.50 22.33
CA SER A 80 4.16 10.43 21.34
C SER A 80 5.47 10.50 20.56
N PRO A 81 6.27 9.42 20.45
CA PRO A 81 7.60 9.53 19.85
C PRO A 81 7.41 10.06 18.43
N THR A 82 7.85 11.31 18.22
CA THR A 82 7.68 11.99 16.95
C THR A 82 8.58 11.29 15.94
N GLY A 83 7.99 10.77 14.86
CA GLY A 83 8.76 10.09 13.82
C GLY A 83 9.87 10.99 13.26
N VAL A 84 11.03 10.41 12.97
CA VAL A 84 12.20 11.08 12.44
C VAL A 84 12.23 10.90 10.93
N ALA A 85 12.09 11.98 10.17
CA ALA A 85 12.23 11.93 8.71
C ALA A 85 13.68 11.59 8.33
N LEU A 86 13.86 10.57 7.50
CA LEU A 86 15.14 10.22 6.89
C LEU A 86 15.29 11.01 5.59
N ASP A 87 16.48 11.55 5.34
CA ASP A 87 16.79 12.41 4.19
C ASP A 87 15.66 13.41 3.82
N PRO A 88 15.35 14.37 4.72
CA PRO A 88 14.27 15.33 4.50
C PRO A 88 14.52 16.29 3.32
N THR A 89 15.70 16.22 2.69
CA THR A 89 16.02 16.98 1.47
C THR A 89 15.49 16.31 0.22
N LEU A 90 15.46 14.96 0.21
CA LEU A 90 14.93 14.15 -0.87
C LEU A 90 13.41 13.91 -0.71
N PHE A 91 12.99 13.49 0.48
CA PHE A 91 11.63 13.01 0.71
C PHE A 91 10.65 14.16 1.00
N THR A 92 9.39 13.97 0.59
CA THR A 92 8.34 14.92 0.98
C THR A 92 8.02 14.80 2.46
N ARG A 93 7.38 15.83 3.02
CA ARG A 93 6.98 15.80 4.43
C ARG A 93 6.01 14.64 4.67
N GLY A 94 6.41 13.76 5.57
CA GLY A 94 5.62 12.59 5.93
C GLY A 94 6.02 11.33 5.17
N SER A 95 6.97 11.40 4.24
CA SER A 95 7.55 10.24 3.57
C SER A 95 8.90 9.86 4.18
N CYS A 96 9.23 8.58 4.11
CA CYS A 96 10.45 7.99 4.68
C CYS A 96 10.68 8.38 6.15
N VAL A 97 9.79 7.92 7.04
CA VAL A 97 9.80 8.32 8.45
C VAL A 97 10.13 7.13 9.33
N ALA A 98 11.16 7.27 10.16
CA ALA A 98 11.58 6.28 11.12
C ALA A 98 10.95 6.50 12.50
N PHE A 99 10.52 5.41 13.12
CA PHE A 99 9.94 5.40 14.44
C PHE A 99 10.67 4.39 15.31
N SER A 100 11.10 4.84 16.49
CA SER A 100 11.72 3.98 17.49
C SER A 100 10.74 2.96 18.05
N PRO A 101 11.23 1.80 18.52
CA PRO A 101 10.44 0.87 19.31
C PRO A 101 9.71 1.56 20.47
N ILE A 102 8.52 1.06 20.82
CA ILE A 102 7.75 1.51 21.99
C ILE A 102 8.14 0.69 23.22
N SER A 103 8.41 -0.61 23.05
CA SER A 103 8.74 -1.53 24.14
C SER A 103 9.86 -2.48 23.73
N GLY A 104 10.89 -2.61 24.58
CA GLY A 104 12.09 -3.39 24.24
C GLY A 104 12.85 -2.80 23.04
N ASP A 105 13.86 -3.54 22.59
CA ASP A 105 14.59 -3.25 21.36
C ASP A 105 15.10 -4.58 20.81
N ARG A 106 14.62 -4.96 19.62
CA ARG A 106 15.06 -6.17 18.91
C ARG A 106 16.33 -5.93 18.11
N HIS A 107 16.74 -4.67 17.94
CA HIS A 107 17.79 -4.24 17.03
C HIS A 107 17.54 -4.65 15.56
N GLU A 108 16.27 -4.82 15.20
CA GLU A 108 15.80 -5.17 13.86
C GLU A 108 14.95 -4.01 13.32
N THR A 109 15.19 -3.62 12.07
CA THR A 109 14.45 -2.58 11.35
C THR A 109 13.53 -3.18 10.31
N VAL A 110 12.27 -2.77 10.32
CA VAL A 110 11.28 -3.16 9.30
C VAL A 110 10.92 -1.94 8.47
N PHE A 111 10.97 -2.08 7.14
CA PHE A 111 10.39 -1.10 6.23
C PHE A 111 9.00 -1.55 5.79
N LEU A 112 8.00 -0.70 6.05
CA LEU A 112 6.65 -0.85 5.53
C LEU A 112 6.46 0.13 4.37
N ASP A 113 5.82 -0.34 3.29
CA ASP A 113 5.48 0.50 2.16
C ASP A 113 3.99 0.45 1.83
N ALA A 114 3.26 1.50 2.19
CA ALA A 114 1.90 1.75 1.74
C ALA A 114 1.93 2.18 0.28
N GLY A 115 1.53 1.26 -0.61
CA GLY A 115 1.50 1.47 -2.04
C GLY A 115 0.80 2.77 -2.44
N HIS A 116 1.20 3.31 -3.60
CA HIS A 116 0.62 4.53 -4.18
C HIS A 116 0.72 5.74 -3.22
N GLY A 117 -0.09 6.77 -3.43
CA GLY A 117 -0.15 7.94 -2.55
C GLY A 117 -0.10 9.28 -3.28
N GLY A 118 -0.72 10.28 -2.67
CA GLY A 118 -0.72 11.63 -3.20
C GLY A 118 -1.47 11.74 -4.53
N ARG A 119 -0.74 11.75 -5.64
CA ARG A 119 -1.32 11.88 -7.00
C ARG A 119 -1.68 10.55 -7.64
N ASP A 120 -1.12 9.47 -7.12
CA ASP A 120 -1.40 8.12 -7.56
C ASP A 120 -2.42 7.51 -6.59
N PRO A 121 -3.69 7.34 -7.01
CA PRO A 121 -4.70 6.71 -6.17
C PRO A 121 -4.56 5.18 -6.12
N GLY A 122 -3.73 4.59 -6.98
CA GLY A 122 -3.73 3.16 -7.25
C GLY A 122 -5.05 2.70 -7.88
N ALA A 123 -5.40 1.45 -7.61
CA ALA A 123 -6.68 0.90 -8.03
C ALA A 123 -7.87 1.68 -7.43
N VAL A 124 -8.98 1.67 -8.16
CA VAL A 124 -10.25 2.28 -7.73
C VAL A 124 -11.28 1.18 -7.55
N GLY A 125 -11.78 1.08 -6.32
CA GLY A 125 -12.76 0.08 -5.90
C GLY A 125 -14.08 0.71 -5.47
N GLN A 126 -15.00 -0.14 -5.01
CA GLN A 126 -16.23 0.31 -4.35
C GLN A 126 -16.59 -0.64 -3.20
N THR A 127 -17.19 -0.11 -2.14
CA THR A 127 -17.77 -0.94 -1.07
C THR A 127 -19.15 -1.48 -1.48
N THR A 128 -19.70 -2.42 -0.70
CA THR A 128 -21.07 -2.93 -0.87
C THR A 128 -22.12 -1.83 -0.71
N GLY A 129 -21.79 -0.77 0.04
CA GLY A 129 -22.62 0.43 0.17
C GLY A 129 -22.52 1.40 -1.02
N GLY A 130 -21.69 1.09 -2.03
CA GLY A 130 -21.48 1.93 -3.22
C GLY A 130 -20.52 3.11 -3.01
N GLN A 131 -19.77 3.13 -1.91
CA GLN A 131 -18.74 4.15 -1.70
C GLN A 131 -17.52 3.83 -2.56
N THR A 132 -17.07 4.79 -3.38
CA THR A 132 -15.78 4.71 -4.07
C THR A 132 -14.63 4.74 -3.08
N ILE A 133 -13.66 3.85 -3.27
CA ILE A 133 -12.44 3.78 -2.48
C ILE A 133 -11.22 3.75 -3.40
N HIS A 134 -10.10 4.27 -2.91
CA HIS A 134 -8.83 4.31 -3.62
C HIS A 134 -7.81 3.48 -2.84
N GLU A 135 -7.06 2.65 -3.53
CA GLU A 135 -6.03 1.80 -2.93
C GLU A 135 -5.06 2.59 -2.05
N ALA A 136 -4.63 3.77 -2.51
CA ALA A 136 -3.76 4.64 -1.73
C ALA A 136 -4.38 5.01 -0.36
N ASP A 137 -5.70 5.22 -0.30
CA ASP A 137 -6.41 5.57 0.92
C ASP A 137 -6.54 4.39 1.89
N GLU A 138 -6.64 3.16 1.37
CA GLU A 138 -6.79 1.95 2.19
C GLU A 138 -5.46 1.35 2.66
N THR A 139 -4.39 1.50 1.89
CA THR A 139 -3.04 1.02 2.27
C THR A 139 -2.45 1.81 3.44
N LEU A 140 -2.75 3.12 3.54
CA LEU A 140 -2.16 4.00 4.54
C LEU A 140 -2.55 3.62 5.99
N PRO A 141 -3.83 3.43 6.34
CA PRO A 141 -4.20 2.97 7.67
C PRO A 141 -3.56 1.63 8.03
N VAL A 142 -3.50 0.67 7.09
CA VAL A 142 -2.87 -0.64 7.33
C VAL A 142 -1.39 -0.49 7.70
N GLU A 143 -0.64 0.34 6.97
CA GLU A 143 0.76 0.64 7.30
C GLU A 143 0.91 1.24 8.68
N LEU A 144 0.09 2.24 9.03
CA LEU A 144 0.18 2.92 10.31
C LEU A 144 -0.19 2.02 11.49
N ASP A 145 -1.19 1.17 11.32
CA ASP A 145 -1.59 0.17 12.32
C ASP A 145 -0.51 -0.91 12.48
N ALA A 146 0.06 -1.41 11.37
CA ALA A 146 1.13 -2.40 11.39
C ALA A 146 2.40 -1.82 12.05
N MET A 147 2.73 -0.57 11.75
CA MET A 147 3.83 0.17 12.37
C MET A 147 3.65 0.23 13.90
N GLU A 148 2.48 0.63 14.39
CA GLU A 148 2.19 0.72 15.82
C GLU A 148 2.37 -0.64 16.52
N LEU A 149 1.87 -1.73 15.92
CA LEU A 149 2.01 -3.09 16.44
C LEU A 149 3.47 -3.55 16.49
N LEU A 150 4.20 -3.41 15.38
CA LEU A 150 5.61 -3.81 15.29
C LEU A 150 6.49 -3.04 16.27
N ARG A 151 6.23 -1.74 16.47
CA ARG A 151 6.96 -0.94 17.47
C ARG A 151 6.73 -1.44 18.89
N ARG A 152 5.51 -1.90 19.22
CA ARG A 152 5.22 -2.51 20.52
C ARG A 152 5.93 -3.86 20.71
N ASP A 153 6.18 -4.57 19.61
CA ASP A 153 6.96 -5.82 19.61
C ASP A 153 8.48 -5.59 19.65
N GLY A 154 8.94 -4.34 19.64
CA GLY A 154 10.35 -3.98 19.81
C GLY A 154 11.11 -3.72 18.52
N PHE A 155 10.43 -3.66 17.39
CA PHE A 155 11.05 -3.30 16.11
C PHE A 155 11.22 -1.79 15.97
N ARG A 156 12.32 -1.37 15.35
CA ARG A 156 12.38 -0.06 14.72
C ARG A 156 11.59 -0.16 13.41
N VAL A 157 10.69 0.77 13.15
CA VAL A 157 9.88 0.75 11.94
C VAL A 157 10.13 2.00 11.13
N VAL A 158 10.39 1.83 9.83
CA VAL A 158 10.42 2.92 8.86
C VAL A 158 9.23 2.72 7.93
N VAL A 159 8.46 3.78 7.72
CA VAL A 159 7.28 3.75 6.85
C VAL A 159 7.51 4.59 5.61
N SER A 160 6.98 4.17 4.47
CA SER A 160 7.15 4.91 3.23
C SER A 160 6.38 6.23 3.27
N ARG A 161 5.21 6.28 3.93
CA ARG A 161 4.42 7.50 4.09
C ARG A 161 3.46 7.49 5.28
N THR A 162 3.36 8.63 5.95
CA THR A 162 2.43 8.87 7.07
C THR A 162 1.17 9.61 6.68
N ARG A 163 1.03 9.95 5.39
CA ARG A 163 -0.04 10.81 4.82
C ARG A 163 -0.27 10.45 3.36
N GLN A 164 -1.34 10.99 2.77
CA GLN A 164 -1.52 10.98 1.31
C GLN A 164 -0.54 11.96 0.65
N THR A 165 0.66 11.47 0.35
CA THR A 165 1.74 12.24 -0.27
C THR A 165 2.56 11.35 -1.20
N ALA A 166 3.29 11.98 -2.12
CA ALA A 166 4.33 11.33 -2.91
C ALA A 166 5.55 11.00 -2.04
N ALA A 167 6.32 9.97 -2.38
CA ALA A 167 7.59 9.67 -1.74
C ALA A 167 8.54 10.88 -1.87
N THR A 168 8.68 11.42 -3.07
CA THR A 168 9.60 12.54 -3.37
C THR A 168 8.89 13.76 -3.93
N ARG A 169 9.59 14.90 -3.90
CA ARG A 169 9.09 16.09 -4.62
C ARG A 169 9.22 15.81 -6.13
N PRO A 170 8.13 15.89 -6.91
CA PRO A 170 8.21 15.62 -8.34
C PRO A 170 9.16 16.59 -9.04
N LEU A 171 9.97 16.08 -9.95
CA LEU A 171 10.80 16.90 -10.84
C LEU A 171 10.01 17.37 -12.07
N PRO A 172 10.51 18.37 -12.81
CA PRO A 172 9.91 18.74 -14.09
C PRO A 172 9.79 17.52 -15.02
N GLY A 173 8.58 17.23 -15.50
CA GLY A 173 8.28 16.09 -16.36
C GLY A 173 7.79 14.83 -15.63
N ASP A 174 7.89 14.77 -14.30
CA ASP A 174 7.37 13.63 -13.53
C ASP A 174 5.84 13.65 -13.44
N VAL A 175 5.19 14.79 -13.69
CA VAL A 175 3.73 14.95 -13.63
C VAL A 175 3.19 15.54 -14.93
N SER A 176 2.13 14.94 -15.46
CA SER A 176 1.37 15.44 -16.62
C SER A 176 -0.13 15.26 -16.37
N GLY A 177 -0.93 16.28 -16.64
CA GLY A 177 -2.38 16.20 -16.42
C GLY A 177 -2.80 15.95 -14.97
N GLY A 178 -1.92 16.23 -13.99
CA GLY A 178 -2.19 16.04 -12.56
C GLY A 178 -1.84 14.67 -12.00
N VAL A 179 -1.43 13.72 -12.85
CA VAL A 179 -0.98 12.37 -12.49
C VAL A 179 0.50 12.18 -12.82
N PHE A 180 1.13 11.15 -12.26
CA PHE A 180 2.52 10.84 -12.60
C PHE A 180 2.66 10.36 -14.05
N THR A 181 3.79 10.71 -14.66
CA THR A 181 4.26 10.08 -15.88
C THR A 181 4.95 8.75 -15.53
N VAL A 182 5.27 7.93 -16.54
CA VAL A 182 6.05 6.70 -16.32
C VAL A 182 7.38 6.97 -15.58
N ALA A 183 8.02 8.10 -15.87
CA ALA A 183 9.26 8.50 -15.19
C ALA A 183 9.00 8.93 -13.74
N GLY A 184 7.88 9.60 -13.47
CA GLY A 184 7.46 9.95 -12.12
C GLY A 184 7.16 8.71 -11.27
N GLU A 185 6.39 7.76 -11.79
CA GLU A 185 6.09 6.49 -11.11
C GLU A 185 7.36 5.69 -10.80
N LEU A 186 8.27 5.60 -11.78
CA LEU A 186 9.56 4.94 -11.58
C LEU A 186 10.34 5.60 -10.44
N ARG A 187 10.43 6.93 -10.41
CA ARG A 187 11.13 7.69 -9.36
C ARG A 187 10.48 7.49 -7.99
N GLU A 188 9.16 7.44 -7.94
CA GLU A 188 8.41 7.21 -6.70
C GLU A 188 8.77 5.86 -6.08
N ILE A 189 8.84 4.79 -6.89
CA ILE A 189 9.22 3.47 -6.38
C ILE A 189 10.72 3.39 -6.08
N GLU A 190 11.59 3.96 -6.94
CA GLU A 190 13.03 4.04 -6.67
C GLU A 190 13.33 4.73 -5.33
N ALA A 191 12.57 5.76 -4.97
CA ALA A 191 12.72 6.45 -3.70
C ALA A 191 12.27 5.62 -2.49
N ARG A 192 11.24 4.77 -2.64
CA ARG A 192 10.80 3.86 -1.56
C ARG A 192 11.84 2.80 -1.28
N ASP A 193 12.42 2.21 -2.32
CA ASP A 193 13.54 1.27 -2.16
C ASP A 193 14.76 1.94 -1.55
N TYR A 194 15.10 3.15 -2.01
CA TYR A 194 16.17 3.94 -1.40
C TYR A 194 15.90 4.24 0.08
N CYS A 195 14.65 4.53 0.45
CA CYS A 195 14.26 4.71 1.86
C CYS A 195 14.54 3.46 2.69
N ALA A 196 14.14 2.28 2.19
CA ALA A 196 14.40 1.01 2.84
C ALA A 196 15.92 0.76 3.03
N ASP A 197 16.71 1.13 2.03
CA ASP A 197 18.16 0.94 2.03
C ASP A 197 18.88 1.87 3.02
N ILE A 198 18.57 3.18 3.01
CA ILE A 198 19.17 4.14 3.98
C ILE A 198 18.67 3.91 5.40
N ALA A 199 17.50 3.27 5.54
CA ALA A 199 17.00 2.83 6.83
C ALA A 199 17.76 1.62 7.37
N HIS A 200 18.55 0.92 6.53
CA HIS A 200 19.14 -0.38 6.82
C HIS A 200 18.07 -1.38 7.27
N ALA A 201 16.95 -1.47 6.54
CA ALA A 201 15.90 -2.40 6.90
C ALA A 201 16.34 -3.87 6.74
N ASP A 202 15.93 -4.71 7.67
CA ASP A 202 16.17 -6.16 7.68
C ASP A 202 15.09 -6.93 6.90
N ALA A 203 13.92 -6.30 6.74
CA ALA A 203 12.80 -6.77 5.93
C ALA A 203 12.03 -5.60 5.30
N LEU A 204 11.51 -5.83 4.09
CA LEU A 204 10.59 -4.93 3.40
C LEU A 204 9.23 -5.63 3.23
N VAL A 205 8.15 -4.94 3.61
CA VAL A 205 6.77 -5.38 3.35
C VAL A 205 6.00 -4.29 2.60
N GLY A 206 5.72 -4.54 1.33
CA GLY A 206 4.81 -3.71 0.52
C GLY A 206 3.36 -4.08 0.78
N ILE A 207 2.50 -3.08 0.96
CA ILE A 207 1.08 -3.19 1.28
C ILE A 207 0.30 -2.55 0.14
N TYR A 208 -0.40 -3.37 -0.63
CA TYR A 208 -1.17 -3.00 -1.83
C TYR A 208 -2.55 -3.66 -1.78
N PHE A 209 -3.43 -3.35 -2.72
CA PHE A 209 -4.71 -4.03 -2.92
C PHE A 209 -4.90 -4.38 -4.40
N ASP A 210 -5.35 -5.60 -4.68
CA ASP A 210 -5.53 -6.05 -6.06
C ASP A 210 -6.79 -5.41 -6.67
N ALA A 211 -6.87 -5.46 -8.00
CA ALA A 211 -8.02 -5.09 -8.78
C ALA A 211 -8.26 -6.09 -9.92
N GLY A 212 -9.52 -6.47 -10.06
CA GLY A 212 -9.97 -7.44 -11.05
C GLY A 212 -10.74 -6.80 -12.20
N GLY A 213 -10.80 -7.53 -13.31
CA GLY A 213 -11.68 -7.17 -14.43
C GLY A 213 -13.15 -7.48 -14.16
N SER A 214 -13.44 -8.18 -13.07
CA SER A 214 -14.78 -8.58 -12.64
C SER A 214 -14.94 -8.29 -11.15
N PRO A 215 -16.11 -7.79 -10.70
CA PRO A 215 -16.41 -7.56 -9.28
C PRO A 215 -16.68 -8.88 -8.52
N GLN A 216 -16.20 -10.00 -9.05
CA GLN A 216 -16.17 -11.33 -8.42
C GLN A 216 -14.74 -11.90 -8.39
N ASP A 217 -13.76 -11.15 -8.90
CA ASP A 217 -12.35 -11.45 -8.67
C ASP A 217 -12.05 -11.03 -7.23
N ALA A 218 -11.58 -11.99 -6.44
CA ALA A 218 -11.50 -11.93 -4.99
C ALA A 218 -10.37 -12.87 -4.54
N GLY A 219 -9.74 -12.54 -3.42
CA GLY A 219 -8.65 -13.33 -2.84
C GLY A 219 -7.48 -12.51 -2.32
N SER A 220 -6.56 -13.22 -1.70
CA SER A 220 -5.30 -12.69 -1.17
C SER A 220 -4.12 -13.36 -1.84
N VAL A 221 -3.13 -12.57 -2.23
CA VAL A 221 -1.88 -13.03 -2.83
C VAL A 221 -0.70 -12.26 -2.27
N THR A 222 0.42 -12.97 -2.04
CA THR A 222 1.70 -12.34 -1.68
C THR A 222 2.75 -12.64 -2.73
N ALA A 223 3.43 -11.60 -3.22
CA ALA A 223 4.56 -11.72 -4.14
C ALA A 223 5.90 -11.69 -3.43
N TYR A 224 6.87 -12.35 -4.08
CA TYR A 224 8.30 -12.19 -3.87
C TYR A 224 9.00 -12.24 -5.24
N ASP A 225 10.22 -11.73 -5.33
CA ASP A 225 11.00 -11.80 -6.56
C ASP A 225 12.05 -12.92 -6.48
N ARG A 226 12.11 -13.76 -7.53
CA ARG A 226 13.03 -14.92 -7.64
C ARG A 226 14.41 -14.59 -8.23
N ALA A 227 14.55 -13.43 -8.86
CA ALA A 227 15.80 -12.92 -9.42
C ALA A 227 16.70 -12.24 -8.37
N ARG A 228 16.16 -11.91 -7.18
CA ARG A 228 16.96 -11.33 -6.09
C ARG A 228 17.94 -12.34 -5.47
N PRO A 229 19.14 -11.90 -5.03
CA PRO A 229 20.12 -12.80 -4.40
C PRO A 229 19.62 -13.44 -3.10
N PHE A 230 18.70 -12.76 -2.39
CA PHE A 230 18.09 -13.19 -1.14
C PHE A 230 16.69 -13.82 -1.33
N TRP A 231 16.31 -14.23 -2.55
CA TRP A 231 14.95 -14.69 -2.86
C TRP A 231 14.40 -15.79 -1.93
N ARG A 232 15.26 -16.65 -1.34
CA ARG A 232 14.81 -17.68 -0.38
C ARG A 232 14.27 -17.06 0.90
N ARG A 233 14.90 -15.99 1.38
CA ARG A 233 14.43 -15.22 2.53
C ARG A 233 13.17 -14.44 2.16
N SER A 234 13.11 -13.85 0.97
CA SER A 234 11.89 -13.21 0.45
C SER A 234 10.71 -14.18 0.35
N LEU A 235 10.93 -15.39 -0.16
CA LEU A 235 9.91 -16.44 -0.20
C LEU A 235 9.46 -16.84 1.21
N ALA A 236 10.37 -16.94 2.17
CA ALA A 236 10.03 -17.25 3.56
C ALA A 236 9.15 -16.13 4.17
N LEU A 237 9.55 -14.86 4.00
CA LEU A 237 8.77 -13.70 4.43
C LEU A 237 7.39 -13.69 3.75
N ALA A 238 7.32 -13.82 2.42
CA ALA A 238 6.07 -13.84 1.68
C ALA A 238 5.13 -14.98 2.11
N THR A 239 5.69 -16.14 2.43
CA THR A 239 4.91 -17.29 2.95
C THR A 239 4.32 -16.99 4.33
N LEU A 240 5.08 -16.35 5.21
CA LEU A 240 4.58 -15.95 6.53
C LEU A 240 3.51 -14.86 6.40
N VAL A 241 3.75 -13.84 5.58
CA VAL A 241 2.79 -12.75 5.33
C VAL A 241 1.48 -13.30 4.76
N GLN A 242 1.53 -14.12 3.70
CA GLN A 242 0.35 -14.76 3.12
C GLN A 242 -0.44 -15.53 4.18
N ARG A 243 0.24 -16.38 4.94
CA ARG A 243 -0.37 -17.25 5.95
C ARG A 243 -1.06 -16.45 7.04
N ASP A 244 -0.34 -15.49 7.64
CA ASP A 244 -0.80 -14.82 8.86
C ASP A 244 -1.85 -13.74 8.58
N VAL A 245 -1.72 -13.03 7.46
CA VAL A 245 -2.75 -12.08 6.99
C VAL A 245 -4.06 -12.82 6.68
N LEU A 246 -4.00 -13.89 5.87
CA LEU A 246 -5.20 -14.71 5.60
C LEU A 246 -5.79 -15.34 6.86
N ALA A 247 -4.96 -15.88 7.76
CA ALA A 247 -5.44 -16.48 9.00
C ALA A 247 -6.20 -15.45 9.85
N THR A 248 -5.67 -14.23 9.95
CA THR A 248 -6.29 -13.16 10.74
C THR A 248 -7.60 -12.72 10.10
N MET A 249 -7.60 -12.41 8.80
CA MET A 249 -8.84 -12.06 8.06
C MET A 249 -9.90 -13.15 8.17
N ASN A 250 -9.52 -14.41 7.99
CA ASN A 250 -10.47 -15.52 8.01
C ASN A 250 -10.92 -15.94 9.42
N SER A 251 -10.24 -15.49 10.47
CA SER A 251 -10.74 -15.61 11.85
C SER A 251 -12.03 -14.79 12.08
N HIS A 252 -12.27 -13.75 11.27
CA HIS A 252 -13.53 -12.99 11.25
C HIS A 252 -14.63 -13.67 10.43
N GLY A 253 -14.36 -14.81 9.79
CA GLY A 253 -15.34 -15.56 9.01
C GLY A 253 -15.55 -15.07 7.57
N TRP A 254 -14.71 -14.17 7.06
CA TRP A 254 -14.84 -13.58 5.72
C TRP A 254 -14.56 -14.55 4.57
N GLN A 255 -13.83 -15.65 4.84
CA GLN A 255 -13.55 -16.71 3.85
C GLN A 255 -12.85 -16.19 2.59
N ILE A 256 -11.92 -15.25 2.76
CA ILE A 256 -11.07 -14.70 1.68
C ILE A 256 -10.32 -15.84 0.99
N PRO A 257 -10.45 -15.98 -0.34
CA PRO A 257 -9.72 -16.99 -1.10
C PRO A 257 -8.20 -16.87 -0.97
N ASP A 258 -7.52 -17.99 -0.81
CA ASP A 258 -6.05 -18.05 -0.81
C ASP A 258 -5.52 -18.28 -2.23
N ASP A 259 -5.01 -17.23 -2.87
CA ASP A 259 -4.32 -17.31 -4.16
C ASP A 259 -2.81 -17.64 -4.02
N GLY A 260 -2.34 -17.76 -2.77
CA GLY A 260 -1.03 -18.26 -2.39
C GLY A 260 0.11 -17.27 -2.57
N VAL A 261 1.32 -17.80 -2.49
CA VAL A 261 2.55 -17.04 -2.73
C VAL A 261 2.97 -17.19 -4.20
N GLN A 262 3.23 -16.07 -4.87
CA GLN A 262 3.59 -16.05 -6.29
C GLN A 262 4.93 -15.33 -6.51
N SER A 263 5.58 -15.63 -7.65
CA SER A 263 6.67 -14.77 -8.10
C SER A 263 6.07 -13.46 -8.61
N ASP A 264 6.71 -12.34 -8.31
CA ASP A 264 6.34 -11.00 -8.75
C ASP A 264 6.08 -10.89 -10.26
N VAL A 265 6.82 -11.63 -11.09
CA VAL A 265 6.63 -11.71 -12.55
C VAL A 265 5.26 -12.26 -13.00
N SER A 266 4.45 -12.76 -12.06
CA SER A 266 3.08 -13.22 -12.30
C SER A 266 2.01 -12.23 -11.84
N LEU A 267 2.42 -11.15 -11.18
CA LEU A 267 1.57 -10.06 -10.68
C LEU A 267 1.82 -8.77 -11.47
N GLY A 268 1.02 -7.76 -11.16
CA GLY A 268 1.07 -6.45 -11.80
C GLY A 268 0.10 -6.31 -12.97
N GLY A 269 -0.37 -5.07 -13.15
CA GLY A 269 -1.18 -4.68 -14.30
C GLY A 269 -0.38 -4.62 -15.61
N PRO A 270 -1.03 -4.24 -16.72
CA PRO A 270 -0.36 -3.97 -17.98
C PRO A 270 0.78 -2.96 -17.79
N PRO A 271 1.96 -3.17 -18.39
CA PRO A 271 3.09 -2.28 -18.19
C PRO A 271 2.80 -0.89 -18.78
N LEU A 272 3.17 0.16 -18.04
CA LEU A 272 2.95 1.56 -18.43
C LEU A 272 3.83 2.00 -19.62
N SER A 273 4.82 1.19 -20.01
CA SER A 273 5.69 1.43 -21.15
C SER A 273 6.24 0.12 -21.73
N HIS A 274 6.76 0.17 -22.96
CA HIS A 274 7.49 -0.96 -23.54
C HIS A 274 8.64 -1.43 -22.65
N GLN A 275 9.40 -0.49 -22.06
CA GLN A 275 10.54 -0.81 -21.21
C GLN A 275 10.11 -1.47 -19.89
N GLY A 276 8.98 -1.05 -19.31
CA GLY A 276 8.36 -1.75 -18.18
C GLY A 276 7.89 -3.17 -18.56
N GLY A 277 7.41 -3.37 -19.79
CA GLY A 277 7.09 -4.70 -20.31
C GLY A 277 8.31 -5.60 -20.47
N VAL A 278 9.46 -5.02 -20.81
CA VAL A 278 10.75 -5.73 -20.84
C VAL A 278 11.27 -6.00 -19.42
N TYR A 279 11.01 -5.09 -18.47
CA TYR A 279 11.36 -5.26 -17.07
C TYR A 279 10.65 -6.47 -16.45
N HIS A 280 9.34 -6.60 -16.63
CA HIS A 280 8.57 -7.80 -16.26
C HIS A 280 8.69 -8.23 -14.78
N HIS A 281 9.05 -7.29 -13.92
CA HIS A 281 9.15 -7.44 -12.47
C HIS A 281 8.34 -6.33 -11.79
N LEU A 282 7.88 -6.55 -10.55
CA LEU A 282 7.33 -5.46 -9.74
C LEU A 282 8.48 -4.55 -9.32
N LEU A 283 8.38 -3.22 -9.53
CA LEU A 283 9.49 -2.30 -9.27
C LEU A 283 10.03 -2.43 -7.83
N LEU A 284 9.14 -2.43 -6.82
CA LEU A 284 9.49 -2.51 -5.40
C LEU A 284 10.27 -3.79 -5.00
N LEU A 285 10.07 -4.90 -5.73
CA LEU A 285 10.69 -6.19 -5.42
C LEU A 285 11.80 -6.57 -6.41
N GLY A 286 11.75 -6.02 -7.62
CA GLY A 286 12.50 -6.48 -8.77
C GLY A 286 13.99 -6.13 -8.72
N PRO A 287 14.82 -6.79 -9.54
CA PRO A 287 16.26 -6.55 -9.59
C PRO A 287 16.59 -5.25 -10.35
N ALA A 288 17.82 -4.75 -10.22
CA ALA A 288 18.29 -3.67 -11.10
C ALA A 288 18.20 -4.06 -12.58
N MET A 289 17.80 -3.11 -13.41
CA MET A 289 17.87 -3.17 -14.86
C MET A 289 18.58 -1.93 -15.40
N ARG A 290 19.76 -2.13 -15.99
CA ARG A 290 20.57 -1.03 -16.54
C ARG A 290 19.75 -0.16 -17.50
N GLY A 291 19.70 1.14 -17.20
CA GLY A 291 18.97 2.13 -18.01
C GLY A 291 17.47 2.15 -17.79
N TYR A 292 16.95 1.41 -16.81
CA TYR A 292 15.54 1.44 -16.44
C TYR A 292 15.32 1.59 -14.94
N PHE A 293 15.82 0.66 -14.12
CA PHE A 293 15.58 0.64 -12.67
C PHE A 293 16.92 0.43 -11.95
N SER A 294 17.30 1.36 -11.09
CA SER A 294 18.68 1.49 -10.63
C SER A 294 18.89 1.36 -9.12
N THR A 295 17.82 1.46 -8.33
CA THR A 295 17.87 1.43 -6.86
C THR A 295 17.03 0.28 -6.31
N PRO A 296 17.33 -0.99 -6.63
CA PRO A 296 16.59 -2.09 -6.07
C PRO A 296 16.88 -2.24 -4.56
N SER A 297 15.85 -2.43 -3.75
CA SER A 297 15.98 -2.67 -2.30
C SER A 297 16.99 -3.77 -1.95
N THR A 298 17.74 -3.62 -0.86
CA THR A 298 18.91 -4.47 -0.55
C THR A 298 18.63 -5.58 0.49
N MET A 299 17.39 -5.72 0.94
CA MET A 299 16.93 -6.66 1.95
C MET A 299 15.80 -7.58 1.43
N PRO A 300 15.51 -8.70 2.11
CA PRO A 300 14.36 -9.54 1.77
C PRO A 300 13.04 -8.76 1.74
N GLY A 301 12.42 -8.68 0.57
CA GLY A 301 11.11 -8.06 0.38
C GLY A 301 9.98 -9.05 0.07
N ALA A 302 8.77 -8.71 0.52
CA ALA A 302 7.51 -9.31 0.10
C ALA A 302 6.47 -8.20 -0.14
N LEU A 303 5.50 -8.43 -1.04
CA LEU A 303 4.40 -7.51 -1.30
C LEU A 303 3.08 -8.27 -1.17
N ILE A 304 2.18 -7.80 -0.31
CA ILE A 304 0.86 -8.38 -0.10
C ILE A 304 -0.21 -7.55 -0.82
N GLU A 305 -1.06 -8.24 -1.56
CA GLU A 305 -2.36 -7.75 -2.03
C GLU A 305 -3.42 -8.61 -1.31
N PRO A 306 -3.94 -8.15 -0.16
CA PRO A 306 -4.72 -9.00 0.73
C PRO A 306 -6.15 -9.20 0.23
N LEU A 307 -6.64 -8.31 -0.63
CA LEU A 307 -8.02 -8.20 -1.06
C LEU A 307 -8.08 -7.54 -2.46
N PHE A 308 -9.11 -7.86 -3.23
CA PHE A 308 -9.50 -7.16 -4.46
C PHE A 308 -10.48 -6.05 -4.15
N ILE A 309 -10.06 -4.78 -4.18
CA ILE A 309 -10.97 -3.66 -3.83
C ILE A 309 -12.07 -3.41 -4.86
N THR A 310 -11.97 -4.04 -6.04
CA THR A 310 -13.03 -4.07 -7.06
C THR A 310 -14.15 -5.06 -6.77
N ASP A 311 -13.93 -6.05 -5.89
CA ASP A 311 -15.01 -6.86 -5.32
C ASP A 311 -15.67 -6.07 -4.17
N PRO A 312 -16.99 -5.80 -4.20
CA PRO A 312 -17.60 -4.92 -3.21
C PRO A 312 -17.58 -5.45 -1.77
N PHE A 313 -17.49 -6.77 -1.57
CA PHE A 313 -17.39 -7.34 -0.24
C PHE A 313 -15.97 -7.13 0.31
N GLU A 314 -14.95 -7.49 -0.47
CA GLU A 314 -13.55 -7.27 -0.11
C GLU A 314 -13.20 -5.78 -0.01
N GLY A 315 -13.74 -4.93 -0.88
CA GLY A 315 -13.63 -3.47 -0.78
C GLY A 315 -14.25 -2.92 0.51
N SER A 316 -15.33 -3.52 1.01
CA SER A 316 -15.90 -3.13 2.32
C SER A 316 -15.01 -3.52 3.50
N ILE A 317 -14.27 -4.64 3.37
CA ILE A 317 -13.30 -5.06 4.37
C ILE A 317 -12.11 -4.10 4.35
N ALA A 318 -11.53 -3.84 3.17
CA ALA A 318 -10.42 -2.90 2.99
C ALA A 318 -10.71 -1.51 3.56
N ALA A 319 -11.92 -1.00 3.35
CA ALA A 319 -12.38 0.30 3.84
C ALA A 319 -12.74 0.33 5.33
N SER A 320 -12.79 -0.82 5.99
CA SER A 320 -13.20 -0.91 7.40
C SER A 320 -12.01 -0.90 8.33
N GLN A 321 -12.12 -0.19 9.45
CA GLN A 321 -11.11 -0.21 10.52
C GLN A 321 -10.80 -1.64 11.00
N VAL A 322 -11.82 -2.51 11.07
CA VAL A 322 -11.64 -3.91 11.48
C VAL A 322 -10.83 -4.70 10.45
N GLY A 323 -11.09 -4.50 9.16
CA GLY A 323 -10.31 -5.14 8.08
C GLY A 323 -8.88 -4.63 8.03
N GLN A 324 -8.68 -3.32 8.13
CA GLN A 324 -7.36 -2.69 8.15
C GLN A 324 -6.52 -3.22 9.32
N GLN A 325 -7.09 -3.25 10.53
CA GLN A 325 -6.44 -3.81 11.72
C GLN A 325 -6.15 -5.32 11.58
N ALA A 326 -7.05 -6.09 10.96
CA ALA A 326 -6.83 -7.53 10.74
C ALA A 326 -5.63 -7.78 9.80
N ILE A 327 -5.53 -7.01 8.71
CA ILE A 327 -4.39 -7.09 7.79
C ILE A 327 -3.09 -6.68 8.51
N ALA A 328 -3.11 -5.54 9.20
CA ALA A 328 -1.97 -5.04 9.97
C ALA A 328 -1.47 -6.05 11.03
N SER A 329 -2.39 -6.70 11.73
CA SER A 329 -2.05 -7.71 12.75
C SER A 329 -1.42 -8.95 12.14
N GLY A 330 -1.89 -9.39 10.98
CA GLY A 330 -1.27 -10.49 10.23
C GLY A 330 0.13 -10.15 9.74
N ILE A 331 0.35 -8.92 9.25
CA ILE A 331 1.68 -8.43 8.85
C ILE A 331 2.63 -8.44 10.06
N ALA A 332 2.19 -7.89 11.20
CA ALA A 332 3.02 -7.83 12.41
C ALA A 332 3.42 -9.24 12.90
N ALA A 333 2.48 -10.19 12.93
CA ALA A 333 2.76 -11.58 13.31
C ALA A 333 3.74 -12.28 12.35
N ALA A 334 3.61 -12.04 11.05
CA ALA A 334 4.50 -12.60 10.03
C ALA A 334 5.93 -12.07 10.20
N VAL A 335 6.09 -10.77 10.39
CA VAL A 335 7.39 -10.12 10.58
C VAL A 335 8.05 -10.56 11.89
N ALA A 336 7.30 -10.64 12.99
CA ALA A 336 7.81 -11.16 14.26
C ALA A 336 8.32 -12.61 14.14
N SER A 337 7.65 -13.43 13.33
CA SER A 337 8.09 -14.80 13.02
C SER A 337 9.32 -14.84 12.10
N PHE A 338 9.44 -13.87 11.17
CA PHE A 338 10.53 -13.81 10.20
C PHE A 338 11.84 -13.32 10.82
N LEU A 339 11.77 -12.35 11.73
CA LEU A 339 12.89 -11.74 12.44
C LEU A 339 12.77 -12.05 13.94
N PRO A 340 13.18 -13.25 14.41
CA PRO A 340 12.92 -13.72 15.77
C PRO A 340 13.73 -13.01 16.87
N GLY A 341 14.68 -12.14 16.51
CA GLY A 341 15.53 -11.39 17.45
C GLY A 341 16.74 -12.19 17.93
#